data_AF-A0AA45XLC5-F1
#
_entry.id   AF-A0AA45XLC5-F1
#
_cell.length_a   1.000
_cell.length_b   1.000
_cell.length_c   1.000
_cell.angle_alpha   90.00
_cell.angle_beta   90.00
_cell.angle_gamma   90.00
#
_symmetry.space_group_name_H-M   'P 1'
#
loop_
_entity.id
_entity.type
_entity.pdbx_description
1 polymer ?
#
loop_
_entity_poly.entity_id
_entity_poly.type
_entity_poly.pdbx_seq_one_letter_code
_entity_poly.pdbx_strand_id
1 'polypeptide(L)'
;MLLTQKARDILERVRLVDGQARTRRVEVSADIAKGVVTVALDRAFLPADYGPSFEDQRSEISFGLLHWAEQAAPFSRVIFLYDGKDIEHYFPEIKAADDAAREAGEALRRIRGTPGSGMAFVAAGHGYFYSYKDNRWVTSRDEWNGVSEGLLTPSYAEELKAVIEQRSQMPVVRPRVQTMGTTHPPSGEEWWTIAARYAIAEQYPGETKIWNTYAGSALWDREEREDINSRPLLANHHRAEVAIHLHSNGEPSGSARGTRVIVQPGRPMDAALAQSVLCSMKELIHSLPEHGAFTVAPAPHALNKGENREAHMPSIIVETAFHTNPDDAKALLDPVFRSAAMKGVEKGYRLWATGKACEPLALQALPDVEIPLHSSREVMVNFAGNPQYPLTVEVSVADCDRLGVCTPWKGRFDVPGEPVKYKTSCTSSKPGVVRWSVLIRDADGVTAPPVEFNQACVRV
;
A
#
# COMPACT_ATOMS: atom_id res chain seq x y z
N MET A 1 -21.38 -17.59 -15.69
CA MET A 1 -22.54 -17.79 -14.78
C MET A 1 -22.23 -17.39 -13.34
N LEU A 2 -21.16 -17.88 -12.70
CA LEU A 2 -20.86 -17.54 -11.29
C LEU A 2 -20.63 -16.04 -11.03
N LEU A 3 -19.72 -15.38 -11.78
CA LEU A 3 -19.44 -13.95 -11.59
C LEU A 3 -20.67 -13.06 -11.84
N THR A 4 -21.51 -13.43 -12.81
CA THR A 4 -22.79 -12.74 -13.06
C THR A 4 -23.73 -12.86 -11.87
N GLN A 5 -23.82 -14.05 -11.25
CA GLN A 5 -24.63 -14.23 -10.05
C GLN A 5 -24.08 -13.42 -8.88
N LYS A 6 -22.76 -13.46 -8.65
CA LYS A 6 -22.11 -12.66 -7.59
C LYS A 6 -22.32 -11.16 -7.80
N ALA A 7 -22.25 -10.67 -9.04
CA ALA A 7 -22.57 -9.28 -9.35
C ALA A 7 -24.02 -8.92 -9.00
N ARG A 8 -24.99 -9.79 -9.30
CA ARG A 8 -26.39 -9.57 -8.91
C ARG A 8 -26.53 -9.50 -7.40
N ASP A 9 -25.97 -10.47 -6.68
CA ASP A 9 -26.04 -10.52 -5.21
C ASP A 9 -25.44 -9.24 -4.57
N ILE A 10 -24.32 -8.75 -5.11
CA ILE A 10 -23.67 -7.50 -4.65
C ILE A 10 -24.54 -6.28 -4.97
N LEU A 11 -25.01 -6.15 -6.23
CA LEU A 11 -25.80 -5.01 -6.70
C LEU A 11 -27.19 -4.92 -6.05
N GLU A 12 -27.74 -6.04 -5.57
CA GLU A 12 -28.97 -6.07 -4.78
C GLU A 12 -28.79 -5.45 -3.38
N ARG A 13 -27.59 -5.60 -2.79
CA ARG A 13 -27.29 -5.19 -1.41
C ARG A 13 -26.66 -3.82 -1.30
N VAL A 14 -25.85 -3.43 -2.29
CA VAL A 14 -25.13 -2.16 -2.27
C VAL A 14 -26.10 -0.98 -2.08
N ARG A 15 -25.74 0.02 -1.28
CA ARG A 15 -26.58 1.20 -1.08
C ARG A 15 -26.69 1.97 -2.41
N LEU A 16 -27.89 2.37 -2.80
CA LEU A 16 -28.08 3.24 -3.97
C LEU A 16 -27.60 4.66 -3.63
N VAL A 17 -26.93 5.30 -4.59
CA VAL A 17 -26.60 6.73 -4.51
C VAL A 17 -27.69 7.55 -5.18
N ASP A 18 -27.73 8.85 -4.89
CA ASP A 18 -28.77 9.75 -5.40
C ASP A 18 -28.89 9.66 -6.93
N GLY A 19 -30.11 9.56 -7.44
CA GLY A 19 -30.42 9.39 -8.87
C GLY A 19 -30.49 7.94 -9.36
N GLN A 20 -29.94 6.96 -8.63
CA GLN A 20 -29.98 5.57 -9.05
C GLN A 20 -31.31 4.87 -8.72
N ALA A 21 -31.66 3.89 -9.56
CA ALA A 21 -32.60 2.83 -9.25
C ALA A 21 -31.93 1.46 -9.43
N ARG A 22 -32.51 0.42 -8.81
CA ARG A 22 -32.03 -0.96 -8.97
C ARG A 22 -32.07 -1.36 -10.45
N THR A 23 -30.92 -1.77 -10.97
CA THR A 23 -30.79 -2.28 -12.34
C THR A 23 -31.59 -3.56 -12.54
N ARG A 24 -32.23 -3.70 -13.69
CA ARG A 24 -32.87 -4.95 -14.14
C ARG A 24 -31.94 -5.78 -15.01
N ARG A 25 -30.84 -5.19 -15.48
CA ARG A 25 -29.84 -5.83 -16.33
C ARG A 25 -28.49 -5.88 -15.63
N VAL A 26 -28.02 -7.10 -15.37
CA VAL A 26 -26.67 -7.36 -14.88
C VAL A 26 -26.05 -8.44 -15.75
N GLU A 27 -25.14 -8.01 -16.61
CA GLU A 27 -24.33 -8.88 -17.44
C GLU A 27 -22.86 -8.71 -17.06
N VAL A 28 -22.14 -9.82 -16.93
CA VAL A 28 -20.73 -9.80 -16.55
C VAL A 28 -19.95 -10.65 -17.53
N SER A 29 -18.91 -10.06 -18.11
CA SER A 29 -17.90 -10.75 -18.91
C SER A 29 -16.52 -10.59 -18.27
N ALA A 30 -15.67 -11.59 -18.42
CA ALA A 30 -14.30 -11.56 -17.90
C ALA A 30 -13.31 -11.82 -19.04
N ASP A 31 -12.38 -10.90 -19.24
CA ASP A 31 -11.24 -11.04 -20.14
C ASP A 31 -10.03 -11.43 -19.28
N ILE A 32 -9.77 -12.73 -19.17
CA ILE A 32 -8.67 -13.29 -18.36
C ILE A 32 -7.32 -12.81 -18.88
N ALA A 33 -7.15 -12.71 -20.20
CA ALA A 33 -5.88 -12.30 -20.79
C ALA A 33 -5.51 -10.85 -20.44
N LYS A 34 -6.53 -9.98 -20.29
CA LYS A 34 -6.34 -8.58 -19.87
C LYS A 34 -6.48 -8.36 -18.37
N GLY A 35 -6.90 -9.38 -17.61
CA GLY A 35 -7.23 -9.24 -16.19
C GLY A 35 -8.37 -8.25 -15.93
N VAL A 36 -9.36 -8.19 -16.83
CA VAL A 36 -10.47 -7.22 -16.76
C VAL A 36 -11.81 -7.93 -16.60
N VAL A 37 -12.60 -7.50 -15.61
CA VAL A 37 -14.04 -7.81 -15.51
C VAL A 37 -14.83 -6.64 -16.08
N THR A 38 -15.81 -6.89 -16.94
CA THR A 38 -16.75 -5.88 -17.42
C THR A 38 -18.14 -6.19 -16.90
N VAL A 39 -18.77 -5.19 -16.27
CA VAL A 39 -20.12 -5.24 -15.74
C VAL A 39 -20.98 -4.30 -16.57
N ALA A 40 -21.91 -4.85 -17.34
CA ALA A 40 -22.90 -4.09 -18.08
C ALA A 40 -24.19 -3.97 -17.26
N LEU A 41 -24.58 -2.72 -17.04
CA LEU A 41 -25.73 -2.27 -16.26
C LEU A 41 -26.67 -1.47 -17.17
N ASP A 42 -27.93 -1.35 -16.76
CA ASP A 42 -28.84 -0.42 -17.42
C ASP A 42 -28.57 1.03 -17.00
N ARG A 43 -29.18 1.96 -17.77
CA ARG A 43 -29.06 3.40 -17.51
C ARG A 43 -29.62 3.82 -16.16
N ALA A 44 -30.52 3.04 -15.57
CA ALA A 44 -31.15 3.38 -14.30
C ALA A 44 -30.18 3.32 -13.12
N PHE A 45 -29.04 2.62 -13.27
CA PHE A 45 -27.97 2.60 -12.27
C PHE A 45 -26.97 3.77 -12.39
N LEU A 46 -27.21 4.75 -13.28
CA LEU A 46 -26.41 5.97 -13.30
C LEU A 46 -26.73 6.86 -12.08
N PRO A 47 -25.72 7.46 -11.45
CA PRO A 47 -25.96 8.43 -10.39
C PRO A 47 -26.46 9.77 -10.97
N ALA A 48 -27.02 10.62 -10.13
CA ALA A 48 -27.39 11.99 -10.50
C ALA A 48 -26.15 12.86 -10.80
N ASP A 49 -25.03 12.56 -10.13
CA ASP A 49 -23.77 13.26 -10.27
C ASP A 49 -22.59 12.31 -9.98
N TYR A 50 -21.37 12.70 -10.37
CA TYR A 50 -20.16 11.94 -10.09
C TYR A 50 -19.50 12.43 -8.80
N GLY A 51 -19.63 11.66 -7.72
CA GLY A 51 -19.18 12.06 -6.39
C GLY A 51 -18.61 10.96 -5.50
N PRO A 52 -18.20 11.29 -4.26
CA PRO A 52 -17.54 10.40 -3.32
C PRO A 52 -18.36 9.14 -3.05
N SER A 53 -19.65 9.32 -2.76
CA SER A 53 -20.59 8.19 -2.56
C SER A 53 -20.62 7.24 -3.76
N PHE A 54 -20.53 7.75 -4.99
CA PHE A 54 -20.51 6.91 -6.19
C PHE A 54 -19.14 6.25 -6.43
N GLU A 55 -18.04 6.97 -6.19
CA GLU A 55 -16.70 6.38 -6.22
C GLU A 55 -16.56 5.25 -5.19
N ASP A 56 -17.16 5.40 -4.00
CA ASP A 56 -17.17 4.40 -2.93
C ASP A 56 -18.05 3.20 -3.28
N GLN A 57 -19.26 3.43 -3.77
CA GLN A 57 -20.12 2.36 -4.29
C GLN A 57 -19.40 1.53 -5.37
N ARG A 58 -18.67 2.20 -6.27
CA ARG A 58 -17.88 1.51 -7.29
C ARG A 58 -16.74 0.70 -6.71
N SER A 59 -16.06 1.19 -5.67
CA SER A 59 -15.04 0.42 -4.94
C SER A 59 -15.66 -0.84 -4.32
N GLU A 60 -16.76 -0.71 -3.59
CA GLU A 60 -17.45 -1.84 -2.94
C GLU A 60 -17.81 -2.93 -3.97
N ILE A 61 -18.43 -2.53 -5.08
CA ILE A 61 -18.82 -3.49 -6.13
C ILE A 61 -17.57 -4.10 -6.78
N SER A 62 -16.56 -3.28 -7.08
CA SER A 62 -15.33 -3.74 -7.74
C SER A 62 -14.60 -4.76 -6.88
N PHE A 63 -14.37 -4.46 -5.60
CA PHE A 63 -13.64 -5.34 -4.70
C PHE A 63 -14.43 -6.58 -4.32
N GLY A 64 -15.75 -6.48 -4.16
CA GLY A 64 -16.62 -7.63 -4.02
C GLY A 64 -16.51 -8.58 -5.21
N LEU A 65 -16.48 -8.06 -6.44
CA LEU A 65 -16.31 -8.87 -7.65
C LEU A 65 -14.89 -9.43 -7.82
N LEU A 66 -13.88 -8.60 -7.57
CA LEU A 66 -12.48 -8.99 -7.69
C LEU A 66 -12.13 -10.08 -6.67
N HIS A 67 -12.69 -10.04 -5.46
CA HIS A 67 -12.54 -11.11 -4.48
C HIS A 67 -12.92 -12.50 -5.04
N TRP A 68 -13.97 -12.57 -5.87
CA TRP A 68 -14.38 -13.82 -6.51
C TRP A 68 -13.58 -14.11 -7.79
N ALA A 69 -13.29 -13.08 -8.60
CA ALA A 69 -12.60 -13.26 -9.87
C ALA A 69 -11.13 -13.68 -9.68
N GLU A 70 -10.46 -13.12 -8.67
CA GLU A 70 -9.05 -13.38 -8.36
C GLU A 70 -8.78 -14.82 -7.88
N GLN A 71 -9.81 -15.55 -7.45
CA GLN A 71 -9.69 -16.98 -7.13
C GLN A 71 -9.44 -17.84 -8.38
N ALA A 72 -9.74 -17.32 -9.58
CA ALA A 72 -9.57 -18.02 -10.84
C ALA A 72 -8.35 -17.55 -11.63
N ALA A 73 -8.07 -16.24 -11.66
CA ALA A 73 -6.98 -15.64 -12.42
C ALA A 73 -6.65 -14.23 -11.88
N PRO A 74 -5.47 -13.65 -12.13
CA PRO A 74 -5.14 -12.31 -11.64
C PRO A 74 -5.95 -11.23 -12.39
N PHE A 75 -7.02 -10.75 -11.77
CA PHE A 75 -7.80 -9.61 -12.25
C PHE A 75 -7.38 -8.32 -11.51
N SER A 76 -7.27 -7.21 -12.24
CA SER A 76 -6.80 -5.92 -11.70
C SER A 76 -7.81 -4.79 -11.87
N ARG A 77 -8.89 -5.00 -12.62
CA ARG A 77 -9.82 -3.91 -12.95
C ARG A 77 -11.23 -4.41 -13.22
N VAL A 78 -12.19 -3.61 -12.78
CA VAL A 78 -13.60 -3.72 -13.17
C VAL A 78 -14.00 -2.51 -14.01
N ILE A 79 -14.57 -2.77 -15.20
CA ILE A 79 -15.13 -1.77 -16.10
C ILE A 79 -16.65 -1.81 -15.93
N PHE A 80 -17.26 -0.66 -15.66
CA PHE A 80 -18.70 -0.52 -15.65
C PHE A 80 -19.16 0.13 -16.94
N LEU A 81 -20.14 -0.49 -17.59
CA LEU A 81 -20.84 0.06 -18.74
C LEU A 81 -22.30 0.30 -18.36
N TYR A 82 -22.79 1.50 -18.58
CA TYR A 82 -24.18 1.90 -18.38
C TYR A 82 -24.79 2.08 -19.77
N ASP A 83 -25.74 1.22 -20.13
CA ASP A 83 -26.32 1.19 -21.47
C ASP A 83 -25.26 1.12 -22.59
N GLY A 84 -24.19 0.36 -22.34
CA GLY A 84 -23.07 0.15 -23.28
C GLY A 84 -22.05 1.30 -23.34
N LYS A 85 -22.17 2.33 -22.49
CA LYS A 85 -21.22 3.45 -22.41
C LYS A 85 -20.50 3.46 -21.06
N ASP A 86 -19.26 3.91 -21.02
CA ASP A 86 -18.57 4.13 -19.75
C ASP A 86 -19.15 5.34 -19.00
N ILE A 87 -18.69 5.55 -17.77
CA ILE A 87 -19.18 6.66 -16.94
C ILE A 87 -18.75 8.04 -17.46
N GLU A 88 -17.59 8.12 -18.12
CA GLU A 88 -17.02 9.37 -18.64
C GLU A 88 -17.81 9.89 -19.85
N HIS A 89 -18.57 9.03 -20.52
CA HIS A 89 -19.58 9.46 -21.50
C HIS A 89 -20.67 10.35 -20.88
N TYR A 90 -21.09 10.05 -19.64
CA TYR A 90 -22.15 10.79 -18.95
C TYR A 90 -21.62 11.95 -18.11
N PHE A 91 -20.36 11.85 -17.67
CA PHE A 91 -19.66 12.85 -16.86
C PHE A 91 -18.31 13.22 -17.52
N PRO A 92 -18.33 13.90 -18.68
CA PRO A 92 -17.12 14.20 -19.46
C PRO A 92 -16.10 15.08 -18.72
N GLU A 93 -16.55 15.85 -17.73
CA GLU A 93 -15.71 16.67 -16.86
C GLU A 93 -14.69 15.83 -16.06
N ILE A 94 -15.04 14.59 -15.70
CA ILE A 94 -14.14 13.67 -14.98
C ILE A 94 -12.97 13.26 -15.87
N LYS A 95 -13.25 12.99 -17.15
CA LYS A 95 -12.20 12.71 -18.13
C LYS A 95 -11.34 13.94 -18.40
N ALA A 96 -11.95 15.10 -18.53
CA ALA A 96 -11.23 16.35 -18.78
C ALA A 96 -10.24 16.67 -17.64
N ALA A 97 -10.64 16.43 -16.39
CA ALA A 97 -9.77 16.62 -15.23
C ALA A 97 -8.56 15.67 -15.23
N ASP A 98 -8.76 14.38 -15.51
CA ASP A 98 -7.66 13.41 -15.63
C ASP A 98 -6.70 13.76 -16.78
N ASP A 99 -7.25 14.13 -17.94
CA ASP A 99 -6.45 14.52 -19.11
C ASP A 99 -5.59 15.75 -18.81
N ALA A 100 -6.15 16.77 -18.15
CA ALA A 100 -5.43 17.98 -17.76
C ALA A 100 -4.33 17.68 -16.72
N ALA A 101 -4.63 16.88 -15.70
CA ALA A 101 -3.67 16.49 -14.68
C ALA A 101 -2.51 15.69 -15.27
N ARG A 102 -2.80 14.80 -16.23
CA ARG A 102 -1.79 14.02 -16.96
C ARG A 102 -0.88 14.92 -17.80
N GLU A 103 -1.45 15.86 -18.56
CA GLU A 103 -0.67 16.81 -19.35
C GLU A 103 0.26 17.65 -18.46
N ALA A 104 -0.25 18.16 -17.34
CA ALA A 104 0.53 18.92 -16.37
C ALA A 104 1.66 18.07 -15.76
N GLY A 105 1.37 16.81 -15.42
CA GLY A 105 2.36 15.88 -14.88
C GLY A 105 3.45 15.52 -15.89
N GLU A 106 3.11 15.30 -17.16
CA GLU A 106 4.08 15.08 -18.24
C GLU A 106 4.98 16.32 -18.47
N ALA A 107 4.42 17.52 -18.34
CA ALA A 107 5.21 18.76 -18.39
C ALA A 107 6.20 18.83 -17.21
N LEU A 108 5.76 18.53 -15.98
CA LEU A 108 6.65 18.52 -14.80
C LEU A 108 7.76 17.48 -14.92
N ARG A 109 7.46 16.28 -15.41
CA ARG A 109 8.45 15.20 -15.59
C ARG A 109 9.55 15.58 -16.57
N ARG A 110 9.24 16.33 -17.63
CA ARG A 110 10.26 16.84 -18.58
C ARG A 110 11.25 17.81 -17.95
N ILE A 111 10.87 18.45 -16.84
CA ILE A 111 11.69 19.45 -16.15
C ILE A 111 12.43 18.82 -14.96
N ARG A 112 11.89 17.75 -14.37
CA ARG A 112 12.50 17.07 -13.21
C ARG A 112 13.62 16.12 -13.61
N GLY A 113 14.64 16.05 -12.75
CA GLY A 113 15.70 15.04 -12.80
C GLY A 113 15.27 13.71 -12.17
N THR A 114 16.23 12.93 -11.72
CA THR A 114 16.03 11.60 -11.12
C THR A 114 15.09 11.66 -9.89
N PRO A 115 14.10 10.75 -9.78
CA PRO A 115 13.30 10.58 -8.56
C PRO A 115 14.18 10.33 -7.32
N GLY A 116 13.75 10.82 -6.16
CA GLY A 116 14.35 10.61 -4.85
C GLY A 116 14.92 11.86 -4.17
N SER A 117 14.73 13.06 -4.73
CA SER A 117 15.29 14.31 -4.19
C SER A 117 14.25 15.39 -3.88
N GLY A 118 12.97 15.10 -4.08
CA GLY A 118 11.87 16.01 -3.81
C GLY A 118 11.29 15.84 -2.41
N MET A 119 9.97 15.89 -2.31
CA MET A 119 9.21 15.71 -1.08
C MET A 119 8.06 14.73 -1.33
N ALA A 120 7.73 13.92 -0.32
CA ALA A 120 6.52 13.11 -0.35
C ALA A 120 5.32 13.90 0.15
N PHE A 121 4.17 13.59 -0.41
CA PHE A 121 2.89 13.95 0.15
C PHE A 121 2.23 12.69 0.71
N VAL A 122 1.99 12.65 2.02
CA VAL A 122 1.34 11.53 2.70
C VAL A 122 0.01 12.00 3.28
N ALA A 123 -1.08 11.45 2.78
CA ALA A 123 -2.42 11.86 3.19
C ALA A 123 -3.15 10.72 3.92
N ALA A 124 -3.58 10.99 5.15
CA ALA A 124 -4.57 10.15 5.83
C ALA A 124 -5.95 10.38 5.18
N GLY A 125 -6.60 9.28 4.80
CA GLY A 125 -7.94 9.26 4.24
C GLY A 125 -8.99 9.80 5.22
N HIS A 126 -9.93 10.57 4.69
CA HIS A 126 -11.14 11.06 5.36
C HIS A 126 -10.89 11.91 6.60
N GLY A 127 -11.92 12.03 7.43
CA GLY A 127 -12.01 12.81 8.67
C GLY A 127 -13.45 13.25 8.88
N TYR A 128 -13.71 14.05 9.91
CA TYR A 128 -15.00 14.72 10.04
C TYR A 128 -15.16 15.80 8.97
N PHE A 129 -16.31 15.80 8.31
CA PHE A 129 -16.76 16.87 7.42
C PHE A 129 -18.20 17.28 7.78
N TYR A 130 -18.60 18.48 7.37
CA TYR A 130 -19.94 18.97 7.59
C TYR A 130 -20.90 18.48 6.49
N SER A 131 -21.87 17.64 6.88
CA SER A 131 -22.95 17.18 6.01
C SER A 131 -24.10 18.18 6.04
N TYR A 132 -24.43 18.76 4.89
CA TYR A 132 -25.60 19.66 4.77
C TYR A 132 -26.92 18.91 4.76
N LYS A 133 -26.91 17.60 4.52
CA LYS A 133 -28.10 16.74 4.61
C LYS A 133 -28.48 16.51 6.06
N ASP A 134 -27.49 16.23 6.90
CA ASP A 134 -27.69 15.93 8.32
C ASP A 134 -27.56 17.17 9.21
N ASN A 135 -27.10 18.29 8.64
CA ASN A 135 -26.83 19.55 9.33
C ASN A 135 -25.89 19.38 10.54
N ARG A 136 -24.90 18.50 10.40
CA ARG A 136 -23.94 18.14 11.45
C ARG A 136 -22.62 17.63 10.87
N TRP A 137 -21.61 17.55 11.72
CA TRP A 137 -20.34 16.91 11.42
C TRP A 137 -20.48 15.40 11.47
N VAL A 138 -19.98 14.72 10.43
CA VAL A 138 -20.03 13.27 10.28
C VAL A 138 -18.71 12.76 9.69
N THR A 139 -18.42 11.48 9.90
CA THR A 139 -17.36 10.78 9.17
C THR A 139 -17.86 10.35 7.80
N SER A 140 -16.97 10.31 6.80
CA SER A 140 -17.26 9.78 5.46
C SER A 140 -17.77 8.35 5.45
N ARG A 141 -17.26 7.53 6.37
CA ARG A 141 -17.60 6.11 6.47
C ARG A 141 -18.07 5.76 7.87
N ASP A 142 -18.95 4.76 7.92
CA ASP A 142 -19.42 4.17 9.16
C ASP A 142 -18.28 3.38 9.84
N GLU A 143 -18.34 3.27 11.16
CA GLU A 143 -17.43 2.40 11.91
C GLU A 143 -17.80 0.93 11.71
N TRP A 144 -16.80 0.09 11.44
CA TRP A 144 -16.96 -1.35 11.33
C TRP A 144 -15.90 -2.07 12.16
N ASN A 145 -16.31 -3.11 12.91
CA ASN A 145 -15.40 -3.94 13.69
C ASN A 145 -14.44 -3.13 14.59
N GLY A 146 -14.90 -1.99 15.13
CA GLY A 146 -14.10 -1.08 15.95
C GLY A 146 -13.10 -0.21 15.18
N VAL A 147 -13.23 -0.12 13.85
CA VAL A 147 -12.39 0.69 12.97
C VAL A 147 -13.23 1.79 12.33
N SER A 148 -12.88 3.04 12.65
CA SER A 148 -13.32 4.23 11.91
C SER A 148 -12.17 4.73 11.04
N GLU A 149 -12.33 4.67 9.71
CA GLU A 149 -11.25 4.95 8.77
C GLU A 149 -10.61 6.33 8.96
N GLY A 150 -11.43 7.38 9.07
CA GLY A 150 -10.96 8.76 9.25
C GLY A 150 -10.22 9.01 10.58
N LEU A 151 -10.38 8.12 11.55
CA LEU A 151 -9.71 8.18 12.86
C LEU A 151 -8.51 7.22 12.94
N LEU A 152 -8.48 6.16 12.11
CA LEU A 152 -7.40 5.19 12.05
C LEU A 152 -6.21 5.69 11.20
N THR A 153 -6.49 6.16 9.99
CA THR A 153 -5.48 6.49 8.97
C THR A 153 -4.47 7.58 9.38
N PRO A 154 -4.76 8.54 10.30
CA PRO A 154 -3.74 9.46 10.80
C PRO A 154 -2.55 8.76 11.46
N SER A 155 -2.78 7.67 12.20
CA SER A 155 -1.70 6.91 12.84
C SER A 155 -0.80 6.20 11.84
N TYR A 156 -1.38 5.69 10.74
CA TYR A 156 -0.63 5.10 9.62
C TYR A 156 0.17 6.19 8.88
N ALA A 157 -0.41 7.38 8.68
CA ALA A 157 0.27 8.50 8.04
C ALA A 157 1.44 9.06 8.87
N GLU A 158 1.31 9.10 10.20
CA GLU A 158 2.42 9.42 11.11
C GLU A 158 3.57 8.44 10.97
N GLU A 159 3.26 7.13 11.02
CA GLU A 159 4.28 6.10 10.92
C GLU A 159 4.97 6.11 9.55
N LEU A 160 4.20 6.24 8.46
CA LEU A 160 4.77 6.36 7.11
C LEU A 160 5.65 7.60 6.96
N LYS A 161 5.23 8.75 7.50
CA LYS A 161 6.04 9.96 7.52
C LYS A 161 7.39 9.71 8.19
N ALA A 162 7.37 9.15 9.40
CA ALA A 162 8.58 8.92 10.18
C ALA A 162 9.57 8.01 9.43
N VAL A 163 9.08 6.92 8.82
CA VAL A 163 9.98 6.00 8.08
C VAL A 163 10.49 6.60 6.78
N ILE A 164 9.68 7.38 6.04
CA ILE A 164 10.15 8.06 4.81
C ILE A 164 11.24 9.07 5.15
N GLU A 165 11.05 9.91 6.16
CA GLU A 165 12.04 10.90 6.59
C GLU A 165 13.33 10.22 7.07
N GLN A 166 13.21 9.12 7.82
CA GLN A 166 14.36 8.39 8.35
C GLN A 166 15.15 7.65 7.27
N ARG A 167 14.47 6.93 6.37
CA ARG A 167 15.10 5.93 5.48
C ARG A 167 15.29 6.41 4.05
N SER A 168 14.34 7.19 3.57
CA SER A 168 14.40 7.82 2.25
C SER A 168 14.96 9.24 2.30
N GLN A 169 15.24 9.78 3.50
CA GLN A 169 15.80 11.12 3.72
C GLN A 169 15.01 12.22 3.00
N MET A 170 13.70 12.03 2.90
CA MET A 170 12.81 12.87 2.12
C MET A 170 11.82 13.59 3.03
N PRO A 171 11.66 14.93 2.93
CA PRO A 171 10.64 15.66 3.66
C PRO A 171 9.23 15.18 3.30
N VAL A 172 8.31 15.19 4.27
CA VAL A 172 6.93 14.76 4.08
C VAL A 172 5.96 15.89 4.45
N VAL A 173 5.06 16.22 3.51
CA VAL A 173 3.89 17.07 3.79
C VAL A 173 2.68 16.21 4.09
N ARG A 174 1.91 16.61 5.10
CA ARG A 174 0.64 16.01 5.46
C ARG A 174 -0.46 17.07 5.42
N PRO A 175 -1.66 16.74 4.89
CA PRO A 175 -2.72 17.72 4.68
C PRO A 175 -3.66 17.91 5.89
N ARG A 176 -3.55 17.07 6.93
CA ARG A 176 -4.35 17.16 8.16
C ARG A 176 -3.50 17.66 9.33
N VAL A 177 -4.14 18.31 10.29
CA VAL A 177 -3.54 18.63 11.59
C VAL A 177 -3.23 17.32 12.34
N GLN A 178 -2.15 17.33 13.11
CA GLN A 178 -1.57 16.12 13.72
C GLN A 178 -1.47 16.25 15.24
N THR A 179 -1.55 17.49 15.72
CA THR A 179 -1.47 17.83 17.14
C THR A 179 -2.80 17.48 17.81
N MET A 180 -2.71 16.72 18.90
CA MET A 180 -3.83 16.44 19.80
C MET A 180 -4.03 17.59 20.81
N GLY A 181 -5.22 17.68 21.41
CA GLY A 181 -5.52 18.64 22.47
C GLY A 181 -5.96 20.02 22.00
N THR A 182 -6.18 20.21 20.70
CA THR A 182 -6.76 21.44 20.14
C THR A 182 -8.08 21.13 19.44
N THR A 183 -9.12 21.88 19.75
CA THR A 183 -10.46 21.71 19.19
C THR A 183 -10.65 22.56 17.95
N HIS A 184 -11.28 22.00 16.91
CA HIS A 184 -11.79 22.74 15.76
C HIS A 184 -13.14 23.39 16.14
N PRO A 185 -13.20 24.73 16.30
CA PRO A 185 -14.36 25.37 16.94
C PRO A 185 -15.70 25.12 16.24
N PRO A 186 -15.81 25.13 14.89
CA PRO A 186 -17.07 24.85 14.19
C PRO A 186 -17.63 23.44 14.40
N SER A 187 -16.78 22.45 14.68
CA SER A 187 -17.22 21.06 14.88
C SER A 187 -17.32 20.65 16.34
N GLY A 188 -16.50 21.24 17.22
CA GLY A 188 -16.32 20.77 18.59
C GLY A 188 -15.42 19.53 18.71
N GLU A 189 -15.04 18.94 17.58
CA GLU A 189 -14.11 17.80 17.51
C GLU A 189 -12.65 18.27 17.60
N GLU A 190 -11.73 17.37 17.96
CA GLU A 190 -10.30 17.67 17.92
C GLU A 190 -9.78 17.84 16.49
N TRP A 191 -8.89 18.81 16.27
CA TRP A 191 -8.35 19.12 14.95
C TRP A 191 -7.75 17.93 14.21
N TRP A 192 -7.13 16.98 14.92
CA TRP A 192 -6.53 15.80 14.30
C TRP A 192 -7.57 14.85 13.68
N THR A 193 -8.84 14.91 14.10
CA THR A 193 -9.93 14.08 13.53
C THR A 193 -10.61 14.73 12.33
N ILE A 194 -10.35 16.01 12.08
CA ILE A 194 -10.98 16.79 11.01
C ILE A 194 -10.40 16.45 9.65
N ALA A 195 -11.26 16.42 8.63
CA ALA A 195 -10.89 16.22 7.23
C ALA A 195 -9.87 17.26 6.74
N ALA A 196 -9.08 16.91 5.72
CA ALA A 196 -7.95 17.71 5.26
C ALA A 196 -8.35 19.13 4.85
N ARG A 197 -9.49 19.30 4.16
CA ARG A 197 -9.87 20.61 3.60
C ARG A 197 -9.87 21.74 4.62
N TYR A 198 -10.23 21.48 5.88
CA TYR A 198 -10.36 22.53 6.90
C TYR A 198 -8.98 22.98 7.39
N ALA A 199 -8.06 22.04 7.59
CA ALA A 199 -6.67 22.34 7.92
C ALA A 199 -6.00 23.13 6.77
N ILE A 200 -6.30 22.74 5.53
CA ILE A 200 -5.81 23.44 4.34
C ILE A 200 -6.41 24.86 4.25
N ALA A 201 -7.70 25.03 4.56
CA ALA A 201 -8.34 26.34 4.60
C ALA A 201 -7.73 27.27 5.64
N GLU A 202 -7.35 26.74 6.82
CA GLU A 202 -6.67 27.50 7.86
C GLU A 202 -5.24 27.89 7.46
N GLN A 203 -4.49 26.97 6.85
CA GLN A 203 -3.10 27.19 6.46
C GLN A 203 -2.95 28.02 5.17
N TYR A 204 -3.88 27.88 4.23
CA TYR A 204 -3.86 28.50 2.90
C TYR A 204 -5.20 29.20 2.58
N PRO A 205 -5.62 30.21 3.37
CA PRO A 205 -6.94 30.82 3.22
C PRO A 205 -7.16 31.50 1.86
N GLY A 206 -6.10 31.94 1.18
CA GLY A 206 -6.17 32.53 -0.16
C GLY A 206 -6.25 31.50 -1.30
N GLU A 207 -5.85 30.25 -1.06
CA GLU A 207 -5.78 29.20 -2.10
C GLU A 207 -7.10 28.44 -2.22
N THR A 208 -8.19 29.17 -2.42
CA THR A 208 -9.57 28.63 -2.46
C THR A 208 -9.77 27.58 -3.56
N LYS A 209 -8.94 27.61 -4.62
CA LYS A 209 -8.93 26.58 -5.67
C LYS A 209 -8.44 25.22 -5.19
N ILE A 210 -7.87 25.11 -3.98
CA ILE A 210 -7.45 23.85 -3.37
C ILE A 210 -8.56 23.31 -2.47
N TRP A 211 -9.10 24.12 -1.56
CA TRP A 211 -9.98 23.64 -0.48
C TRP A 211 -11.46 24.03 -0.61
N ASN A 212 -11.82 24.93 -1.54
CA ASN A 212 -13.18 25.44 -1.76
C ASN A 212 -13.62 25.24 -3.23
N THR A 213 -13.31 24.08 -3.80
CA THR A 213 -13.53 23.79 -5.23
C THR A 213 -15.01 23.73 -5.63
N TYR A 214 -15.92 23.60 -4.66
CA TYR A 214 -17.37 23.55 -4.85
C TYR A 214 -18.07 24.76 -4.22
N ALA A 215 -17.39 25.91 -4.12
CA ALA A 215 -17.97 27.16 -3.64
C ALA A 215 -19.32 27.47 -4.33
N GLY A 216 -20.37 27.66 -3.53
CA GLY A 216 -21.73 27.96 -4.02
C GLY A 216 -22.54 26.74 -4.48
N SER A 217 -21.97 25.54 -4.47
CA SER A 217 -22.70 24.30 -4.77
C SER A 217 -23.80 24.03 -3.74
N ALA A 218 -24.97 23.55 -4.19
CA ALA A 218 -26.06 23.10 -3.32
C ALA A 218 -25.96 21.61 -2.92
N LEU A 219 -24.90 20.91 -3.34
CA LEU A 219 -24.69 19.50 -3.02
C LEU A 219 -24.50 19.32 -1.50
N TRP A 220 -25.11 18.27 -0.97
CA TRP A 220 -25.13 18.05 0.47
C TRP A 220 -23.78 17.57 1.03
N ASP A 221 -22.99 16.92 0.18
CA ASP A 221 -21.68 16.31 0.44
C ASP A 221 -20.52 17.17 -0.13
N ARG A 222 -20.78 18.44 -0.47
CA ARG A 222 -19.78 19.32 -1.11
C ARG A 222 -18.46 19.39 -0.33
N GLU A 223 -18.50 19.34 0.99
CA GLU A 223 -17.31 19.42 1.84
C GLU A 223 -16.51 18.11 1.88
N GLU A 224 -17.16 16.97 1.68
CA GLU A 224 -16.48 15.68 1.49
C GLU A 224 -15.77 15.65 0.13
N ARG A 225 -16.41 16.16 -0.92
CA ARG A 225 -15.78 16.32 -2.25
C ARG A 225 -14.55 17.19 -2.19
N GLU A 226 -14.66 18.31 -1.49
CA GLU A 226 -13.54 19.23 -1.28
C GLU A 226 -12.42 18.59 -0.47
N ASP A 227 -12.73 17.76 0.53
CA ASP A 227 -11.72 16.99 1.25
C ASP A 227 -10.94 16.07 0.30
N ILE A 228 -11.63 15.25 -0.49
CA ILE A 228 -10.98 14.34 -1.46
C ILE A 228 -10.13 15.12 -2.48
N ASN A 229 -10.68 16.18 -3.08
CA ASN A 229 -9.98 16.94 -4.11
C ASN A 229 -8.83 17.79 -3.55
N SER A 230 -8.95 18.31 -2.33
CA SER A 230 -7.94 19.19 -1.76
C SER A 230 -6.60 18.51 -1.54
N ARG A 231 -6.58 17.19 -1.30
CA ARG A 231 -5.35 16.42 -1.05
C ARG A 231 -4.42 16.40 -2.28
N PRO A 232 -4.83 15.89 -3.47
CA PRO A 232 -3.97 15.95 -4.66
C PRO A 232 -3.71 17.40 -5.12
N LEU A 233 -4.66 18.32 -4.97
CA LEU A 233 -4.45 19.72 -5.34
C LEU A 233 -3.39 20.40 -4.46
N LEU A 234 -3.33 20.08 -3.16
CA LEU A 234 -2.26 20.54 -2.29
C LEU A 234 -0.92 19.87 -2.63
N ALA A 235 -0.92 18.57 -2.95
CA ALA A 235 0.28 17.88 -3.43
C ALA A 235 0.83 18.55 -4.70
N ASN A 236 -0.04 18.96 -5.62
CA ASN A 236 0.30 19.69 -6.82
C ASN A 236 0.88 21.08 -6.49
N HIS A 237 0.25 21.81 -5.56
CA HIS A 237 0.72 23.13 -5.10
C HIS A 237 2.14 23.06 -4.55
N HIS A 238 2.44 22.06 -3.71
CA HIS A 238 3.78 21.83 -3.18
C HIS A 238 4.75 21.23 -4.19
N ARG A 239 4.27 20.85 -5.39
CA ARG A 239 5.04 20.08 -6.36
C ARG A 239 5.66 18.86 -5.66
N ALA A 240 4.83 18.03 -5.03
CA ALA A 240 5.30 16.78 -4.45
C ALA A 240 5.94 15.89 -5.54
N GLU A 241 6.89 15.05 -5.14
CA GLU A 241 7.50 14.05 -6.00
C GLU A 241 6.60 12.83 -6.18
N VAL A 242 5.93 12.45 -5.09
CA VAL A 242 5.00 11.32 -5.00
C VAL A 242 3.87 11.70 -4.05
N ALA A 243 2.67 11.21 -4.33
CA ALA A 243 1.53 11.29 -3.43
C ALA A 243 1.10 9.88 -2.99
N ILE A 244 0.99 9.67 -1.68
CA ILE A 244 0.57 8.40 -1.08
C ILE A 244 -0.61 8.69 -0.16
N HIS A 245 -1.78 8.19 -0.55
CA HIS A 245 -3.03 8.32 0.20
C HIS A 245 -3.28 7.03 0.97
N LEU A 246 -3.52 7.11 2.27
CA LEU A 246 -3.68 5.95 3.15
C LEU A 246 -5.13 5.79 3.56
N HIS A 247 -5.69 4.62 3.27
CA HIS A 247 -7.09 4.28 3.47
C HIS A 247 -7.23 2.90 4.12
N SER A 248 -8.46 2.60 4.56
CA SER A 248 -8.88 1.23 4.83
C SER A 248 -10.15 0.94 4.02
N ASN A 249 -10.24 -0.27 3.50
CA ASN A 249 -11.23 -0.59 2.48
C ASN A 249 -12.51 -1.15 3.10
N GLY A 250 -13.60 -1.09 2.34
CA GLY A 250 -14.88 -1.64 2.73
C GLY A 250 -15.51 -2.46 1.61
N GLU A 251 -16.04 -3.63 1.97
CA GLU A 251 -16.95 -4.41 1.14
C GLU A 251 -18.10 -4.91 2.03
N PRO A 252 -19.39 -4.64 1.68
CA PRO A 252 -20.52 -4.84 2.57
C PRO A 252 -20.74 -6.27 3.07
N SER A 253 -20.29 -7.31 2.35
CA SER A 253 -20.43 -8.69 2.82
C SER A 253 -19.40 -9.07 3.89
N GLY A 254 -18.33 -8.28 4.05
CA GLY A 254 -17.21 -8.59 4.95
C GLY A 254 -16.31 -9.74 4.45
N SER A 255 -16.51 -10.21 3.21
CA SER A 255 -15.76 -11.36 2.67
C SER A 255 -14.44 -10.96 2.04
N ALA A 256 -14.38 -9.77 1.43
CA ALA A 256 -13.14 -9.26 0.84
C ALA A 256 -12.10 -8.97 1.92
N ARG A 257 -10.84 -9.27 1.63
CA ARG A 257 -9.71 -9.13 2.57
C ARG A 257 -8.41 -8.80 1.85
N GLY A 258 -7.44 -8.34 2.62
CA GLY A 258 -6.07 -8.05 2.23
C GLY A 258 -5.81 -6.62 1.74
N THR A 259 -4.52 -6.30 1.60
CA THR A 259 -4.06 -5.01 1.07
C THR A 259 -4.36 -4.88 -0.41
N ARG A 260 -4.82 -3.69 -0.81
CA ARG A 260 -4.93 -3.25 -2.21
C ARG A 260 -4.16 -1.95 -2.40
N VAL A 261 -3.64 -1.72 -3.60
CA VAL A 261 -3.12 -0.40 -3.99
C VAL A 261 -3.82 0.04 -5.25
N ILE A 262 -4.54 1.16 -5.15
CA ILE A 262 -5.35 1.70 -6.23
C ILE A 262 -4.56 2.76 -6.98
N VAL A 263 -4.62 2.70 -8.31
CA VAL A 263 -3.99 3.65 -9.24
C VAL A 263 -5.00 4.20 -10.23
N GLN A 264 -4.73 5.40 -10.75
CA GLN A 264 -5.52 5.96 -11.84
C GLN A 264 -5.33 5.11 -13.11
N PRO A 265 -6.42 4.71 -13.81
CA PRO A 265 -6.31 3.94 -15.05
C PRO A 265 -5.44 4.64 -16.10
N GLY A 266 -4.57 3.88 -16.77
CA GLY A 266 -3.73 4.41 -17.84
C GLY A 266 -2.48 5.18 -17.40
N ARG A 267 -2.14 5.18 -16.10
CA ARG A 267 -0.92 5.80 -15.56
C ARG A 267 0.16 4.76 -15.22
N PRO A 268 1.12 4.48 -16.12
CA PRO A 268 2.09 3.39 -15.91
C PRO A 268 3.09 3.63 -14.78
N MET A 269 3.44 4.89 -14.47
CA MET A 269 4.33 5.21 -13.35
C MET A 269 3.67 4.90 -12.01
N ASP A 270 2.40 5.25 -11.86
CA ASP A 270 1.58 4.96 -10.69
C ASP A 270 1.46 3.44 -10.50
N ALA A 271 1.22 2.70 -11.58
CA ALA A 271 1.18 1.24 -11.55
C ALA A 271 2.54 0.61 -11.14
N ALA A 272 3.67 1.13 -11.64
CA ALA A 272 4.99 0.66 -11.26
C ALA A 272 5.30 0.92 -9.77
N LEU A 273 4.94 2.11 -9.27
CA LEU A 273 5.06 2.45 -7.85
C LEU A 273 4.20 1.52 -7.00
N ALA A 274 2.92 1.36 -7.35
CA ALA A 274 1.99 0.48 -6.65
C ALA A 274 2.45 -0.99 -6.61
N GLN A 275 3.03 -1.49 -7.71
CA GLN A 275 3.57 -2.86 -7.77
C GLN A 275 4.75 -3.03 -6.81
N SER A 276 5.65 -2.04 -6.74
CA SER A 276 6.78 -2.03 -5.81
C SER A 276 6.31 -2.00 -4.36
N VAL A 277 5.30 -1.18 -4.06
CA VAL A 277 4.65 -1.09 -2.74
C VAL A 277 4.00 -2.41 -2.35
N LEU A 278 3.17 -3.02 -3.20
CA LEU A 278 2.54 -4.31 -2.90
C LEU A 278 3.56 -5.41 -2.64
N CYS A 279 4.61 -5.49 -3.46
CA CYS A 279 5.66 -6.48 -3.27
C CYS A 279 6.41 -6.29 -1.95
N SER A 280 6.75 -5.05 -1.61
CA SER A 280 7.47 -4.73 -0.37
C SER A 280 6.59 -4.90 0.87
N MET A 281 5.33 -4.49 0.82
CA MET A 281 4.37 -4.75 1.89
C MET A 281 4.20 -6.26 2.13
N LYS A 282 4.13 -7.06 1.07
CA LYS A 282 4.06 -8.52 1.19
C LYS A 282 5.25 -9.09 1.94
N GLU A 283 6.48 -8.72 1.55
CA GLU A 283 7.70 -9.20 2.22
C GLU A 283 7.72 -8.83 3.71
N LEU A 284 7.41 -7.57 4.04
CA LEU A 284 7.48 -7.06 5.41
C LEU A 284 6.36 -7.63 6.29
N ILE A 285 5.12 -7.68 5.81
CA ILE A 285 3.99 -8.24 6.56
C ILE A 285 4.20 -9.75 6.76
N HIS A 286 4.64 -10.48 5.73
CA HIS A 286 4.85 -11.94 5.83
C HIS A 286 6.05 -12.33 6.70
N SER A 287 6.93 -11.38 7.02
CA SER A 287 8.01 -11.59 7.99
C SER A 287 7.51 -11.70 9.44
N LEU A 288 6.28 -11.22 9.72
CA LEU A 288 5.68 -11.27 11.04
C LEU A 288 5.04 -12.65 11.29
N PRO A 289 5.32 -13.32 12.42
CA PRO A 289 4.75 -14.63 12.72
C PRO A 289 3.21 -14.66 12.69
N GLU A 290 2.55 -13.61 13.19
CA GLU A 290 1.08 -13.54 13.27
C GLU A 290 0.42 -13.16 11.92
N HIS A 291 1.18 -12.57 10.99
CA HIS A 291 0.68 -12.06 9.71
C HIS A 291 1.30 -12.73 8.48
N GLY A 292 2.00 -13.86 8.67
CA GLY A 292 2.65 -14.64 7.61
C GLY A 292 1.73 -15.10 6.48
N ALA A 293 0.43 -15.22 6.75
CA ALA A 293 -0.62 -15.59 5.80
C ALA A 293 -1.56 -14.43 5.43
N PHE A 294 -1.21 -13.19 5.77
CA PHE A 294 -2.01 -12.02 5.43
C PHE A 294 -2.10 -11.86 3.91
N THR A 295 -3.26 -11.46 3.38
CA THR A 295 -3.43 -11.32 1.93
C THR A 295 -2.88 -9.98 1.47
N VAL A 296 -1.97 -10.00 0.50
CA VAL A 296 -1.53 -8.79 -0.22
C VAL A 296 -1.77 -9.04 -1.70
N ALA A 297 -2.44 -8.09 -2.36
CA ALA A 297 -2.76 -8.21 -3.77
C ALA A 297 -1.50 -8.47 -4.62
N PRO A 298 -1.58 -9.36 -5.63
CA PRO A 298 -0.44 -9.67 -6.48
C PRO A 298 -0.10 -8.53 -7.46
N ALA A 299 -1.07 -7.65 -7.75
CA ALA A 299 -0.95 -6.55 -8.70
C ALA A 299 -1.81 -5.34 -8.26
N PRO A 300 -1.47 -4.12 -8.72
CA PRO A 300 -2.27 -2.92 -8.50
C PRO A 300 -3.68 -3.01 -9.10
N HIS A 301 -4.61 -2.26 -8.52
CA HIS A 301 -5.99 -2.16 -9.00
C HIS A 301 -6.24 -0.80 -9.65
N ALA A 302 -6.84 -0.80 -10.84
CA ALA A 302 -7.12 0.44 -11.57
C ALA A 302 -8.57 0.92 -11.31
N LEU A 303 -8.73 2.04 -10.63
CA LEU A 303 -10.02 2.70 -10.37
C LEU A 303 -9.87 4.22 -10.47
N ASN A 304 -10.86 4.89 -11.08
CA ASN A 304 -10.86 6.34 -11.22
C ASN A 304 -11.32 6.99 -9.90
N LYS A 305 -10.35 7.45 -9.11
CA LYS A 305 -10.54 8.01 -7.77
C LYS A 305 -10.04 9.45 -7.71
N GLY A 306 -10.77 10.33 -7.04
CA GLY A 306 -10.43 11.76 -6.93
C GLY A 306 -9.00 12.03 -6.46
N GLU A 307 -8.53 11.28 -5.45
CA GLU A 307 -7.15 11.44 -4.93
C GLU A 307 -6.05 11.14 -5.95
N ASN A 308 -6.29 10.26 -6.92
CA ASN A 308 -5.31 9.92 -7.95
C ASN A 308 -5.52 10.70 -9.26
N ARG A 309 -6.78 10.93 -9.64
CA ARG A 309 -7.18 11.58 -10.89
C ARG A 309 -6.54 12.96 -11.05
N GLU A 310 -6.60 13.78 -10.01
CA GLU A 310 -6.15 15.18 -10.06
C GLU A 310 -4.62 15.34 -9.86
N ALA A 311 -3.89 14.27 -9.56
CA ALA A 311 -2.46 14.35 -9.22
C ALA A 311 -1.57 14.58 -10.45
N HIS A 312 -0.59 15.48 -10.34
CA HIS A 312 0.43 15.75 -11.39
C HIS A 312 1.70 14.90 -11.22
N MET A 313 1.79 14.11 -10.16
CA MET A 313 2.89 13.21 -9.84
C MET A 313 2.38 11.77 -9.76
N PRO A 314 3.25 10.75 -9.72
CA PRO A 314 2.83 9.40 -9.37
C PRO A 314 2.04 9.41 -8.05
N SER A 315 0.79 8.95 -8.12
CA SER A 315 -0.14 8.95 -6.99
C SER A 315 -0.76 7.57 -6.80
N ILE A 316 -0.81 7.12 -5.54
CA ILE A 316 -1.40 5.84 -5.17
C ILE A 316 -2.30 6.00 -3.95
N ILE A 317 -3.36 5.19 -3.89
CA ILE A 317 -4.12 4.95 -2.66
C ILE A 317 -3.74 3.58 -2.14
N VAL A 318 -3.17 3.51 -0.93
CA VAL A 318 -2.89 2.27 -0.21
C VAL A 318 -4.09 1.97 0.67
N GLU A 319 -4.90 1.03 0.21
CA GLU A 319 -5.97 0.40 0.98
C GLU A 319 -5.36 -0.70 1.85
N THR A 320 -5.01 -0.35 3.08
CA THR A 320 -4.13 -1.19 3.91
C THR A 320 -4.74 -2.58 4.16
N ALA A 321 -6.03 -2.64 4.49
CA ALA A 321 -6.82 -3.85 4.66
C ALA A 321 -8.32 -3.51 4.62
N PHE A 322 -9.20 -4.52 4.68
CA PHE A 322 -10.65 -4.30 4.70
C PHE A 322 -11.20 -4.16 6.14
N HIS A 323 -11.63 -2.96 6.54
CA HIS A 323 -12.20 -2.74 7.88
C HIS A 323 -13.54 -3.45 8.10
N THR A 324 -14.26 -3.79 7.03
CA THR A 324 -15.49 -4.60 7.12
C THR A 324 -15.22 -6.09 7.36
N ASN A 325 -14.01 -6.58 7.08
CA ASN A 325 -13.61 -7.95 7.40
C ASN A 325 -13.06 -8.02 8.84
N PRO A 326 -13.58 -8.89 9.72
CA PRO A 326 -13.18 -8.90 11.12
C PRO A 326 -11.71 -9.23 11.39
N ASP A 327 -11.05 -10.03 10.55
CA ASP A 327 -9.64 -10.39 10.77
C ASP A 327 -8.69 -9.29 10.25
N ASP A 328 -9.02 -8.70 9.12
CA ASP A 328 -8.32 -7.50 8.62
C ASP A 328 -8.51 -6.31 9.56
N ALA A 329 -9.69 -6.13 10.17
CA ALA A 329 -9.92 -5.08 11.17
C ALA A 329 -9.03 -5.26 12.41
N LYS A 330 -8.84 -6.50 12.89
CA LYS A 330 -7.87 -6.78 13.96
C LYS A 330 -6.45 -6.42 13.54
N ALA A 331 -6.05 -6.77 12.31
CA ALA A 331 -4.74 -6.39 11.78
C ALA A 331 -4.58 -4.86 11.68
N LEU A 332 -5.62 -4.14 11.25
CA LEU A 332 -5.61 -2.67 11.18
C LEU A 332 -5.36 -2.01 12.54
N LEU A 333 -5.88 -2.61 13.61
CA LEU A 333 -5.72 -2.15 14.99
C LEU A 333 -4.40 -2.60 15.64
N ASP A 334 -3.67 -3.54 15.03
CA ASP A 334 -2.40 -4.04 15.54
C ASP A 334 -1.24 -3.08 15.17
N PRO A 335 -0.56 -2.46 16.16
CA PRO A 335 0.57 -1.59 15.90
C PRO A 335 1.76 -2.30 15.23
N VAL A 336 1.93 -3.62 15.42
CA VAL A 336 3.02 -4.39 14.78
C VAL A 336 2.73 -4.54 13.28
N PHE A 337 1.49 -4.87 12.92
CA PHE A 337 1.04 -4.87 11.53
C PHE A 337 1.17 -3.50 10.89
N ARG A 338 0.71 -2.43 11.54
CA ARG A 338 0.86 -1.05 11.06
C ARG A 338 2.31 -0.73 10.73
N SER A 339 3.24 -1.10 11.61
CA SER A 339 4.66 -0.85 11.42
C SER A 339 5.24 -1.58 10.22
N ALA A 340 4.96 -2.88 10.09
CA ALA A 340 5.41 -3.65 8.93
C ALA A 340 4.80 -3.12 7.62
N ALA A 341 3.51 -2.77 7.62
CA ALA A 341 2.82 -2.22 6.47
C ALA A 341 3.45 -0.90 6.01
N MET A 342 3.67 0.07 6.91
CA MET A 342 4.21 1.38 6.55
C MET A 342 5.70 1.33 6.17
N LYS A 343 6.49 0.46 6.81
CA LYS A 343 7.85 0.14 6.34
C LYS A 343 7.84 -0.49 4.95
N GLY A 344 6.86 -1.34 4.66
CA GLY A 344 6.64 -1.91 3.34
C GLY A 344 6.32 -0.86 2.28
N VAL A 345 5.45 0.11 2.60
CA VAL A 345 5.15 1.25 1.71
C VAL A 345 6.40 2.09 1.45
N GLU A 346 7.16 2.44 2.49
CA GLU A 346 8.44 3.17 2.34
C GLU A 346 9.43 2.41 1.47
N LYS A 347 9.65 1.13 1.75
CA LYS A 347 10.58 0.29 0.97
C LYS A 347 10.14 0.23 -0.48
N GLY A 348 8.86 0.05 -0.75
CA GLY A 348 8.32 0.01 -2.11
C GLY A 348 8.54 1.33 -2.86
N TYR A 349 8.27 2.46 -2.20
CA TYR A 349 8.59 3.77 -2.76
C TYR A 349 10.09 3.92 -3.06
N ARG A 350 10.96 3.62 -2.08
CA ARG A 350 12.41 3.79 -2.23
C ARG A 350 13.00 2.91 -3.33
N LEU A 351 12.55 1.67 -3.45
CA LEU A 351 12.98 0.77 -4.54
C LEU A 351 12.54 1.32 -5.90
N TRP A 352 11.28 1.76 -6.01
CA TRP A 352 10.77 2.37 -7.23
C TRP A 352 11.55 3.63 -7.61
N ALA A 353 11.79 4.53 -6.66
CA ALA A 353 12.51 5.79 -6.89
C ALA A 353 13.96 5.56 -7.31
N THR A 354 14.61 4.51 -6.77
CA THR A 354 15.99 4.14 -7.10
C THR A 354 16.12 3.18 -8.29
N GLY A 355 15.01 2.85 -8.97
CA GLY A 355 14.99 1.94 -10.12
C GLY A 355 15.34 0.49 -9.78
N LYS A 356 15.25 0.11 -8.50
CA LYS A 356 15.52 -1.25 -8.03
C LYS A 356 14.26 -2.09 -8.08
N ALA A 357 14.41 -3.35 -8.51
CA ALA A 357 13.33 -4.31 -8.44
C ALA A 357 13.07 -4.72 -6.98
N CYS A 358 11.81 -5.01 -6.67
CA CYS A 358 11.48 -5.73 -5.44
C CYS A 358 11.85 -7.21 -5.62
N GLU A 359 12.95 -7.60 -4.98
CA GLU A 359 13.45 -8.97 -4.92
C GLU A 359 13.50 -9.39 -3.44
N PRO A 360 12.91 -10.56 -3.08
CA PRO A 360 12.93 -11.05 -1.71
C PRO A 360 14.35 -11.29 -1.20
N LEU A 361 14.57 -11.07 0.10
CA LEU A 361 15.81 -11.48 0.75
C LEU A 361 16.01 -13.00 0.65
N ALA A 362 17.07 -13.42 -0.04
CA ALA A 362 17.40 -14.83 -0.25
C ALA A 362 18.90 -15.09 -0.07
N LEU A 363 19.26 -16.16 0.64
CA LEU A 363 20.64 -16.63 0.72
C LEU A 363 21.01 -17.41 -0.55
N GLN A 364 22.24 -17.19 -1.04
CA GLN A 364 22.82 -18.03 -2.08
C GLN A 364 23.41 -19.30 -1.46
N ALA A 365 23.48 -20.38 -2.26
CA ALA A 365 24.14 -21.61 -1.83
C ALA A 365 25.59 -21.33 -1.41
N LEU A 366 25.97 -21.80 -0.21
CA LEU A 366 27.36 -21.74 0.24
C LEU A 366 28.10 -22.99 -0.23
N PRO A 367 29.33 -22.86 -0.76
CA PRO A 367 30.12 -24.02 -1.12
C PRO A 367 30.60 -24.75 0.13
N ASP A 368 30.71 -26.07 0.04
CA ASP A 368 31.40 -26.87 1.04
C ASP A 368 32.87 -26.41 1.15
N VAL A 369 33.40 -26.45 2.38
CA VAL A 369 34.75 -25.99 2.68
C VAL A 369 35.58 -27.07 3.34
N GLU A 370 36.78 -27.28 2.82
CA GLU A 370 37.82 -28.05 3.50
C GLU A 370 38.77 -27.08 4.23
N ILE A 371 39.05 -27.38 5.49
CA ILE A 371 39.92 -26.58 6.35
C ILE A 371 40.95 -27.52 7.00
N PRO A 372 42.25 -27.26 6.82
CA PRO A 372 43.30 -27.96 7.55
C PRO A 372 43.08 -27.97 9.06
N LEU A 373 43.44 -29.06 9.72
CA LEU A 373 43.52 -29.09 11.19
C LEU A 373 44.38 -27.93 11.70
N HIS A 374 43.95 -27.32 12.80
CA HIS A 374 44.55 -26.13 13.41
C HIS A 374 44.58 -24.87 12.52
N SER A 375 43.72 -24.82 11.49
CA SER A 375 43.58 -23.66 10.61
C SER A 375 42.17 -23.07 10.64
N SER A 376 41.98 -22.00 9.87
CA SER A 376 40.73 -21.28 9.73
C SER A 376 40.56 -20.71 8.33
N ARG A 377 39.31 -20.52 7.93
CA ARG A 377 38.95 -19.96 6.63
C ARG A 377 37.83 -18.93 6.78
N GLU A 378 37.89 -17.86 5.98
CA GLU A 378 36.76 -16.95 5.81
C GLU A 378 35.74 -17.55 4.85
N VAL A 379 34.47 -17.52 5.24
CA VAL A 379 33.32 -17.94 4.45
C VAL A 379 32.50 -16.70 4.12
N MET A 380 32.24 -16.51 2.82
CA MET A 380 31.44 -15.43 2.28
C MET A 380 29.96 -15.83 2.28
N VAL A 381 29.10 -14.94 2.78
CA VAL A 381 27.65 -15.12 2.80
C VAL A 381 27.06 -14.19 1.74
N ASN A 382 26.81 -14.74 0.55
CA ASN A 382 26.19 -14.00 -0.54
C ASN A 382 24.66 -14.10 -0.44
N PHE A 383 23.98 -13.00 -0.75
CA PHE A 383 22.52 -12.93 -0.73
C PHE A 383 21.99 -12.06 -1.89
N ALA A 384 20.71 -12.22 -2.18
CA ALA A 384 19.95 -11.40 -3.13
C ALA A 384 18.89 -10.56 -2.40
N GLY A 385 18.24 -9.64 -3.12
CA GLY A 385 17.24 -8.75 -2.56
C GLY A 385 17.77 -7.43 -2.01
N ASN A 386 16.88 -6.68 -1.37
CA ASN A 386 17.16 -5.32 -0.87
C ASN A 386 16.88 -5.22 0.64
N PRO A 387 17.72 -5.82 1.50
CA PRO A 387 17.47 -5.85 2.94
C PRO A 387 17.64 -4.48 3.59
N GLN A 388 16.95 -4.28 4.72
CA GLN A 388 17.20 -3.16 5.60
C GLN A 388 18.39 -3.47 6.51
N TYR A 389 19.44 -2.66 6.44
CA TYR A 389 20.59 -2.81 7.33
C TYR A 389 20.26 -2.27 8.74
N PRO A 390 20.90 -2.83 9.78
CA PRO A 390 21.93 -3.89 9.75
C PRO A 390 21.40 -5.30 9.47
N LEU A 391 22.27 -6.14 8.89
CA LEU A 391 22.06 -7.57 8.73
C LEU A 391 22.57 -8.34 9.95
N THR A 392 21.87 -9.38 10.34
CA THR A 392 22.32 -10.39 11.31
C THR A 392 22.50 -11.72 10.59
N VAL A 393 23.65 -12.35 10.76
CA VAL A 393 23.91 -13.71 10.27
C VAL A 393 24.06 -14.64 11.47
N GLU A 394 23.33 -15.74 11.46
CA GLU A 394 23.40 -16.79 12.47
C GLU A 394 23.83 -18.10 11.79
N VAL A 395 24.87 -18.73 12.33
CA VAL A 395 25.41 -20.02 11.88
C VAL A 395 25.20 -21.00 13.01
N SER A 396 24.28 -21.93 12.81
CA SER A 396 23.89 -22.94 13.80
C SER A 396 24.30 -24.34 13.33
N VAL A 397 24.48 -25.25 14.29
CA VAL A 397 24.85 -26.64 13.99
C VAL A 397 23.62 -27.38 13.49
N ALA A 398 23.64 -27.83 12.23
CA ALA A 398 22.60 -28.71 11.68
C ALA A 398 22.91 -30.18 11.98
N ASP A 399 24.19 -30.56 11.84
CA ASP A 399 24.69 -31.88 12.23
C ASP A 399 26.17 -31.80 12.59
N CYS A 400 26.61 -32.59 13.56
CA CYS A 400 27.99 -32.55 14.05
C CYS A 400 28.40 -33.93 14.57
N ASP A 401 29.46 -34.49 13.97
CA ASP A 401 30.00 -35.81 14.31
C ASP A 401 30.35 -35.98 15.79
N ARG A 402 30.57 -34.87 16.52
CA ARG A 402 30.84 -34.86 17.97
C ARG A 402 30.14 -33.71 18.68
N LEU A 403 29.11 -34.04 19.44
CA LEU A 403 28.38 -33.09 20.30
C LEU A 403 29.34 -32.32 21.22
N GLY A 404 29.18 -31.00 21.27
CA GLY A 404 29.98 -30.08 22.11
C GLY A 404 31.28 -29.57 21.48
N VAL A 405 31.67 -30.02 20.29
CA VAL A 405 32.88 -29.57 19.58
C VAL A 405 32.57 -28.48 18.54
N CYS A 406 31.35 -28.44 18.04
CA CYS A 406 30.89 -27.46 17.05
C CYS A 406 30.32 -26.22 17.76
N THR A 407 30.93 -25.05 17.56
CA THR A 407 30.51 -23.79 18.19
C THR A 407 29.69 -22.94 17.20
N PRO A 408 28.40 -22.65 17.47
CA PRO A 408 27.62 -21.71 16.67
C PRO A 408 28.25 -20.32 16.63
N TRP A 409 27.93 -19.54 15.59
CA TRP A 409 28.41 -18.18 15.42
C TRP A 409 27.26 -17.22 15.09
N LYS A 410 27.38 -15.97 15.55
CA LYS A 410 26.45 -14.89 15.21
C LYS A 410 27.23 -13.61 14.96
N GLY A 411 26.87 -12.90 13.89
CA GLY A 411 27.47 -11.61 13.57
C GLY A 411 26.44 -10.60 13.09
N ARG A 412 26.83 -9.33 13.17
CA ARG A 412 26.06 -8.17 12.74
C ARG A 412 26.87 -7.36 11.74
N PHE A 413 26.23 -6.93 10.67
CA PHE A 413 26.84 -6.18 9.57
C PHE A 413 26.03 -4.91 9.35
N ASP A 414 26.60 -3.76 9.68
CA ASP A 414 25.89 -2.49 9.66
C ASP A 414 26.02 -1.70 8.34
N VAL A 415 27.01 -2.04 7.51
CA VAL A 415 27.36 -1.25 6.31
C VAL A 415 26.83 -1.91 5.03
N PRO A 416 25.91 -1.25 4.29
CA PRO A 416 25.48 -1.72 2.98
C PRO A 416 26.63 -1.82 1.97
N GLY A 417 26.67 -2.91 1.20
CA GLY A 417 27.66 -3.12 0.14
C GLY A 417 29.01 -3.68 0.59
N GLU A 418 29.28 -3.74 1.89
CA GLU A 418 30.45 -4.47 2.40
C GLU A 418 30.23 -5.99 2.35
N PRO A 419 31.29 -6.78 2.09
CA PRO A 419 31.23 -8.23 2.16
C PRO A 419 30.71 -8.75 3.50
N VAL A 420 29.62 -9.52 3.46
CA VAL A 420 29.14 -10.29 4.62
C VAL A 420 29.95 -11.57 4.70
N LYS A 421 30.77 -11.71 5.73
CA LYS A 421 31.67 -12.85 5.91
C LYS A 421 31.89 -13.19 7.37
N TYR A 422 32.17 -14.47 7.63
CA TYR A 422 32.55 -14.94 8.96
C TYR A 422 33.70 -15.92 8.88
N LYS A 423 34.38 -16.11 10.02
CA LYS A 423 35.53 -17.01 10.13
C LYS A 423 35.10 -18.32 10.77
N THR A 424 35.36 -19.44 10.10
CA THR A 424 35.24 -20.77 10.66
C THR A 424 36.63 -21.40 10.86
N SER A 425 36.76 -22.31 11.83
CA SER A 425 38.02 -22.92 12.23
C SER A 425 37.90 -24.42 12.52
N CYS A 426 39.01 -25.13 12.33
CA CYS A 426 39.18 -26.53 12.70
C CYS A 426 40.19 -26.63 13.84
N THR A 427 39.75 -26.47 15.08
CA THR A 427 40.63 -26.50 16.26
C THR A 427 40.97 -27.91 16.74
N SER A 428 40.22 -28.92 16.28
CA SER A 428 40.43 -30.35 16.57
C SER A 428 41.75 -30.89 16.00
N SER A 429 42.35 -31.86 16.68
CA SER A 429 43.49 -32.64 16.20
C SER A 429 43.09 -33.87 15.36
N LYS A 430 41.78 -34.11 15.19
CA LYS A 430 41.22 -35.21 14.40
C LYS A 430 40.33 -34.65 13.28
N PRO A 431 40.34 -35.28 12.08
CA PRO A 431 39.36 -35.00 11.05
C PRO A 431 37.92 -35.20 11.51
N GLY A 432 37.00 -34.56 10.81
CA GLY A 432 35.56 -34.66 11.04
C GLY A 432 34.80 -33.72 10.11
N VAL A 433 33.49 -33.94 9.97
CA VAL A 433 32.61 -33.11 9.18
C VAL A 433 31.57 -32.47 10.09
N VAL A 434 31.22 -31.23 9.78
CA VAL A 434 30.15 -30.49 10.44
C VAL A 434 29.24 -29.94 9.35
N ARG A 435 27.94 -30.16 9.49
CA ARG A 435 26.94 -29.52 8.66
C ARG A 435 26.41 -28.31 9.40
N TRP A 436 26.57 -27.14 8.79
CA TRP A 436 26.10 -25.88 9.34
C TRP A 436 24.82 -25.44 8.66
N SER A 437 23.95 -24.75 9.38
CA SER A 437 22.78 -24.04 8.85
C SER A 437 22.98 -22.54 9.04
N VAL A 438 23.01 -21.80 7.93
CA VAL A 438 23.21 -20.35 7.88
C VAL A 438 21.87 -19.65 7.67
N LEU A 439 21.56 -18.71 8.54
CA LEU A 439 20.38 -17.85 8.47
C LEU A 439 20.82 -16.39 8.34
N ILE A 440 20.14 -15.60 7.52
CA ILE A 440 20.30 -14.15 7.46
C ILE A 440 18.97 -13.46 7.77
N ARG A 441 19.04 -12.41 8.58
CA ARG A 441 17.91 -11.57 8.96
C ARG A 441 18.27 -10.10 8.81
N ASP A 442 17.37 -9.31 8.25
CA ASP A 442 17.53 -7.87 8.15
C ASP A 442 16.98 -7.13 9.39
N ALA A 443 17.18 -5.81 9.46
CA ALA A 443 16.78 -5.00 10.60
C ALA A 443 15.26 -4.82 10.76
N ASP A 444 14.48 -5.16 9.73
CA ASP A 444 13.02 -5.21 9.80
C ASP A 444 12.50 -6.59 10.18
N GLY A 445 13.38 -7.57 10.36
CA GLY A 445 13.04 -8.93 10.76
C GLY A 445 12.81 -9.88 9.58
N VAL A 446 12.94 -9.41 8.33
CA VAL A 446 12.84 -10.24 7.14
C VAL A 446 13.96 -11.28 7.18
N THR A 447 13.58 -12.54 7.03
CA THR A 447 14.50 -13.68 7.20
C THR A 447 14.50 -14.54 5.94
N ALA A 448 15.67 -14.80 5.38
CA ALA A 448 15.78 -15.73 4.25
C ALA A 448 15.62 -17.18 4.73
N PRO A 449 15.16 -18.10 3.88
CA PRO A 449 15.28 -19.53 4.13
C PRO A 449 16.75 -19.91 4.44
N PRO A 450 16.99 -20.79 5.43
CA PRO A 450 18.35 -21.15 5.80
C PRO A 450 19.02 -21.96 4.69
N VAL A 451 20.34 -21.79 4.55
CA VAL A 451 21.18 -22.56 3.63
C VAL A 451 22.15 -23.41 4.43
N GLU A 452 22.25 -24.68 4.07
CA GLU A 452 23.20 -25.60 4.69
C GLU A 452 24.46 -25.79 3.84
N PHE A 453 25.61 -26.01 4.49
CA PHE A 453 26.85 -26.42 3.84
C PHE A 453 27.70 -27.29 4.78
N ASN A 454 28.62 -28.06 4.21
CA ASN A 454 29.55 -28.89 4.97
C ASN A 454 30.90 -28.19 5.17
N GLN A 455 31.39 -28.29 6.40
CA GLN A 455 32.77 -28.00 6.75
C GLN A 455 33.49 -29.31 7.06
N ALA A 456 34.52 -29.65 6.28
CA ALA A 456 35.39 -30.78 6.55
C ALA A 456 36.72 -30.31 7.16
N CYS A 457 37.04 -30.82 8.34
CA CYS A 457 38.36 -30.69 8.93
C CYS A 457 39.27 -31.80 8.40
N VAL A 458 40.30 -31.46 7.64
CA VAL A 458 41.14 -32.43 6.92
C VAL A 458 42.59 -32.40 7.39
N ARG A 459 43.24 -33.57 7.35
CA ARG A 459 44.70 -33.64 7.46
C ARG A 459 45.30 -33.15 6.16
N VAL A 460 46.28 -32.26 6.25
CA VAL A 460 47.08 -31.80 5.10
C VAL A 460 48.14 -32.84 4.80
#